data_AF-A0A930LVG7-F1
#
_entry.id   AF-A0A930LVG7-F1
#
_cell.length_a   1.000
_cell.length_b   1.000
_cell.length_c   1.000
_cell.angle_alpha   90.00
_cell.angle_beta   90.00
_cell.angle_gamma   90.00
#
_symmetry.space_group_name_H-M   'P 1'
#
loop_
_entity.id
_entity.type
_entity.pdbx_description
1 polymer ?
#
loop_
_entity_poly.entity_id
_entity_poly.type
_entity_poly.pdbx_seq_one_letter_code
_entity_poly.pdbx_strand_id
1 'polypeptide(L)'
;MASIEVMKERARIAGRFNLSARRNPEHQALVALAAQKAGGECYVIPVTPGEDEADVLQRARKVAGGQPVIIVTEADGELRAHLFNGGSN
;
A
#
# COMPACT_ATOMS: atom_id res chain seq x y z
N MET A 1 -10.27 -10.35 -16.96
CA MET A 1 -8.96 -10.98 -16.71
C MET A 1 -7.98 -9.86 -16.35
N ALA A 2 -7.27 -9.95 -15.23
CA ALA A 2 -6.27 -8.92 -14.88
C ALA A 2 -5.12 -8.98 -15.91
N SER A 3 -4.61 -7.82 -16.34
CA SER A 3 -3.45 -7.77 -17.23
C SER A 3 -2.24 -8.44 -16.57
N ILE A 4 -1.35 -9.07 -17.36
CA ILE A 4 -0.11 -9.69 -16.86
C ILE A 4 0.70 -8.70 -16.01
N GLU A 5 0.68 -7.41 -16.37
CA GLU A 5 1.33 -6.34 -15.62
C GLU A 5 0.74 -6.14 -14.22
N VAL A 6 -0.59 -6.17 -14.10
CA VAL A 6 -1.31 -6.12 -12.81
C VAL A 6 -0.99 -7.35 -11.96
N MET A 7 -0.87 -8.53 -12.57
CA MET A 7 -0.50 -9.76 -11.85
C MET A 7 0.94 -9.70 -11.33
N LYS A 8 1.88 -9.20 -12.15
CA LYS A 8 3.28 -8.98 -11.73
C LYS A 8 3.37 -7.97 -10.58
N GLU A 9 2.60 -6.89 -10.65
CA GLU A 9 2.62 -5.88 -9.60
C GLU A 9 1.98 -6.38 -8.30
N ARG A 10 0.88 -7.15 -8.37
CA ARG A 10 0.31 -7.82 -7.19
C ARG A 10 1.31 -8.77 -6.52
N ALA A 11 2.03 -9.56 -7.31
CA ALA A 11 3.07 -10.45 -6.79
C ALA A 11 4.23 -9.67 -6.15
N ARG A 12 4.64 -8.54 -6.74
CA ARG A 12 5.65 -7.63 -6.18
C ARG A 12 5.19 -7.07 -4.83
N ILE A 13 3.97 -6.54 -4.76
CA ILE A 13 3.38 -6.00 -3.52
C ILE A 13 3.35 -7.08 -2.43
N ALA A 14 2.83 -8.27 -2.76
CA ALA A 14 2.71 -9.38 -1.82
C ALA A 14 4.06 -9.91 -1.33
N GLY A 15 5.08 -9.92 -2.20
CA GLY A 15 6.43 -10.38 -1.89
C GLY A 15 7.30 -9.36 -1.15
N ARG A 16 7.02 -8.05 -1.30
CA ARG A 16 7.78 -6.97 -0.64
C ARG A 16 7.26 -6.58 0.73
N PHE A 17 6.02 -6.95 1.06
CA PHE A 17 5.53 -6.78 2.41
C PHE A 17 6.34 -7.70 3.34
N ASN A 18 7.33 -7.13 4.02
CA ASN A 18 8.23 -7.91 4.86
C ASN A 18 7.40 -8.67 5.91
N LEU A 19 7.66 -9.97 6.07
CA LEU A 19 6.94 -10.81 7.02
C LEU A 19 7.10 -10.27 8.46
N SER A 20 8.21 -9.58 8.74
CA SER A 20 8.45 -8.85 10.00
C SER A 20 7.58 -7.60 10.13
N ALA A 21 7.40 -6.81 9.07
CA ALA A 21 6.49 -5.65 9.05
C ALA A 21 5.04 -6.09 9.32
N ARG A 22 4.61 -7.25 8.81
CA ARG A 22 3.30 -7.83 9.16
C ARG A 22 3.19 -8.26 10.63
N ARG A 23 4.30 -8.57 11.27
CA ARG A 23 4.36 -9.03 12.68
C ARG A 23 4.66 -7.90 13.66
N ASN A 24 5.05 -6.72 13.17
CA ASN A 24 5.29 -5.56 13.99
C ASN A 24 3.93 -4.97 14.45
N PRO A 25 3.62 -4.93 15.76
CA PRO A 25 2.36 -4.43 16.27
C PRO A 25 2.14 -2.94 15.96
N GLU A 26 3.19 -2.12 15.90
CA GLU A 26 3.09 -0.70 15.53
C GLU A 26 2.67 -0.55 14.07
N HIS A 27 3.28 -1.34 13.18
CA HIS A 27 2.90 -1.39 11.77
C HIS A 27 1.46 -1.85 11.59
N GLN A 28 1.01 -2.86 12.34
CA GLN A 28 -0.37 -3.32 12.31
C GLN A 28 -1.33 -2.23 12.77
N ALA A 29 -1.03 -1.54 13.88
CA ALA A 29 -1.86 -0.47 14.42
C ALA A 29 -1.98 0.71 13.45
N LEU A 30 -0.87 1.09 12.83
CA LEU A 30 -0.81 2.17 11.84
C LEU A 30 -1.68 1.85 10.60
N VAL A 31 -1.53 0.64 10.05
CA VAL A 31 -2.34 0.18 8.91
C VAL A 31 -3.82 0.06 9.30
N ALA A 32 -4.13 -0.47 10.48
CA ALA A 32 -5.50 -0.61 10.96
C ALA A 32 -6.17 0.75 11.17
N LEU A 33 -5.43 1.76 11.64
CA LEU A 33 -5.93 3.13 11.76
C LEU A 33 -6.23 3.74 10.39
N ALA A 34 -5.33 3.57 9.42
CA ALA A 34 -5.53 4.04 8.05
C ALA A 34 -6.71 3.31 7.36
N ALA A 35 -6.84 2.00 7.58
CA ALA A 35 -7.94 1.19 7.04
C ALA A 35 -9.29 1.59 7.63
N GLN A 36 -9.37 1.86 8.94
CA GLN A 36 -10.59 2.38 9.57
C GLN A 36 -11.03 3.71 8.94
N LYS A 37 -10.09 4.61 8.64
CA LYS A 37 -10.39 5.88 7.96
C LYS A 37 -10.90 5.69 6.53
N ALA A 38 -10.52 4.59 5.87
CA ALA A 38 -10.99 4.27 4.52
C ALA A 38 -12.44 3.76 4.49
N GLY A 39 -12.99 3.30 5.63
CA GLY A 39 -14.38 2.87 5.76
C GLY A 39 -14.75 1.61 4.97
N GLY A 40 -13.76 0.84 4.47
CA GLY A 40 -13.98 -0.33 3.62
C GLY A 40 -12.69 -1.06 3.27
N GLU A 41 -12.77 -2.01 2.33
CA GLU A 41 -11.61 -2.77 1.86
C GLU A 41 -10.58 -1.85 1.18
N CYS A 42 -9.31 -1.99 1.56
CA CYS A 42 -8.20 -1.17 1.07
C CYS A 42 -6.99 -2.03 0.71
N TYR A 43 -6.20 -1.55 -0.25
CA TYR A 43 -4.92 -2.16 -0.62
C TYR A 43 -3.80 -1.54 0.19
N VAL A 44 -2.99 -2.36 0.87
CA VAL A 44 -1.82 -1.88 1.63
C VAL A 44 -0.55 -2.15 0.85
N ILE A 45 0.18 -1.09 0.50
CA ILE A 45 1.34 -1.12 -0.39
C ILE A 45 2.56 -0.56 0.32
N PRO A 46 3.62 -1.35 0.52
CA PRO A 46 4.86 -0.85 1.10
C PRO A 46 5.69 -0.10 0.04
N VAL A 47 6.29 1.02 0.42
CA VAL A 47 7.30 1.76 -0.37
C VAL A 47 8.68 1.24 -0.01
N THR A 48 9.47 0.90 -1.03
CA THR A 48 10.86 0.51 -0.81
C THR A 48 11.72 1.77 -0.61
N PRO A 49 12.74 1.75 0.26
CA PRO A 49 13.70 2.86 0.34
C PRO A 49 14.26 3.21 -1.03
N GLY A 50 14.13 4.47 -1.44
CA GLY A 50 14.55 4.98 -2.75
C GLY A 50 13.49 4.89 -3.86
N GLU A 51 12.30 4.35 -3.61
CA GLU A 51 11.15 4.50 -4.49
C GLU A 51 10.40 5.82 -4.19
N ASP A 52 9.93 6.48 -5.25
CA ASP A 52 9.07 7.65 -5.12
C ASP A 52 7.63 7.23 -4.78
N GLU A 53 7.02 7.92 -3.81
CA GLU A 53 5.68 7.60 -3.30
C GLU A 53 4.59 7.83 -4.37
N ALA A 54 4.72 8.87 -5.19
CA ALA A 54 3.73 9.17 -6.23
C ALA A 54 3.78 8.13 -7.36
N ASP A 55 4.97 7.66 -7.73
CA ASP A 55 5.14 6.55 -8.67
C ASP A 55 4.51 5.25 -8.12
N VAL A 56 4.72 4.96 -6.83
CA VAL A 56 4.11 3.79 -6.16
C VAL A 56 2.59 3.92 -6.16
N LEU A 57 2.04 5.10 -5.83
CA LEU A 57 0.61 5.37 -5.85
C LEU A 57 0.01 5.15 -7.24
N GLN A 58 0.66 5.64 -8.30
CA GLN A 58 0.16 5.50 -9.66
C GLN A 58 0.06 4.02 -10.06
N ARG A 59 1.06 3.20 -9.71
CA ARG A 59 1.03 1.75 -9.98
C ARG A 59 -0.01 1.05 -9.12
N ALA A 60 -0.08 1.38 -7.83
CA ALA A 60 -1.05 0.80 -6.91
C ALA A 60 -2.49 1.05 -7.36
N ARG A 61 -2.81 2.26 -7.83
CA ARG A 61 -4.15 2.60 -8.35
C ARG A 61 -4.56 1.75 -9.55
N LYS A 62 -3.63 1.43 -10.46
CA LYS A 62 -3.89 0.50 -11.58
C LYS A 62 -4.31 -0.89 -11.10
N VAL A 63 -3.79 -1.32 -9.94
CA VAL A 63 -4.04 -2.63 -9.35
C VAL A 63 -5.29 -2.65 -8.47
N ALA A 64 -5.53 -1.55 -7.74
CA ALA A 64 -6.61 -1.39 -6.78
C ALA A 64 -7.97 -1.13 -7.43
N GLY A 65 -8.02 -0.83 -8.73
CA GLY A 65 -9.28 -0.77 -9.49
C GLY A 65 -10.29 0.24 -8.95
N GLY A 66 -9.81 1.37 -8.41
CA GLY A 66 -10.65 2.40 -7.79
C GLY A 66 -10.92 2.20 -6.29
N GLN A 67 -10.41 1.13 -5.67
CA GLN A 67 -10.45 0.99 -4.21
C GLN A 67 -9.42 1.91 -3.51
N PRO A 68 -9.66 2.28 -2.25
CA PRO A 68 -8.68 3.02 -1.45
C PRO A 68 -7.34 2.29 -1.35
N VAL A 69 -6.26 3.04 -1.41
CA VAL A 69 -4.88 2.56 -1.31
C VAL A 69 -4.23 3.18 -0.09
N ILE A 70 -3.66 2.35 0.78
CA ILE A 70 -2.81 2.76 1.89
C ILE A 70 -1.38 2.49 1.45
N ILE A 71 -0.57 3.54 1.38
CA ILE A 71 0.86 3.43 1.15
C ILE A 71 1.57 3.50 2.49
N VAL A 72 2.44 2.53 2.77
CA VAL A 72 3.24 2.48 3.98
C VAL A 72 4.70 2.71 3.62
N THR A 73 5.30 3.73 4.21
CA THR A 73 6.70 4.11 3.97
C THR A 73 7.47 3.93 5.27
N GLU A 74 8.63 3.31 5.20
CA GLU A 74 9.60 3.24 6.30
C GLU A 74 10.82 4.07 5.88
N ALA A 75 11.00 5.23 6.50
CA ALA A 75 12.12 6.13 6.24
C ALA A 75 12.77 6.49 7.57
N ASP A 76 14.11 6.37 7.64
CA ASP A 76 14.90 6.68 8.84
C ASP A 76 14.44 5.97 10.13
N GLY A 77 13.82 4.79 9.99
CA GLY A 77 13.25 4.01 11.10
C GLY A 77 11.85 4.47 11.54
N GLU A 78 11.27 5.48 10.89
CA GLU A 78 9.89 5.91 11.12
C GLU A 78 8.93 5.26 10.12
N LEU A 79 7.88 4.65 10.64
CA LEU A 79 6.77 4.11 9.85
C LEU A 79 5.68 5.16 9.64
N ARG A 80 5.32 5.41 8.38
CA ARG A 80 4.27 6.34 7.97
C ARG A 80 3.27 5.63 7.08
N ALA A 81 1.98 5.91 7.26
CA ALA A 81 0.91 5.38 6.42
C ALA A 81 0.08 6.52 5.85
N HIS A 82 0.02 6.58 4.53
CA HIS A 82 -0.76 7.56 3.78
C HIS A 82 -1.96 6.85 3.14
N LEU A 83 -3.16 7.26 3.54
CA LEU A 83 -4.40 6.80 2.92
C LEU A 83 -4.70 7.69 1.71
N PHE A 84 -4.79 7.05 0.55
CA PHE A 84 -5.26 7.65 -0.69
C PHE A 84 -6.61 7.06 -1.03
N ASN A 85 -7.65 7.88 -0.90
CA ASN A 85 -8.98 7.49 -1.32
C ASN A 85 -8.99 7.22 -2.83
N GLY A 86 -9.75 6.19 -3.22
CA GLY A 86 -10.00 5.87 -4.62
C GLY A 86 -10.95 6.90 -5.21
N GLY A 87 -10.41 8.03 -5.65
CA GLY A 87 -11.17 9.06 -6.35
C GLY A 87 -11.09 8.85 -7.86
N SER A 88 -12.24 8.56 -8.48
CA SER A 88 -12.50 9.00 -9.85
C SER A 88 -12.55 10.53 -9.85
N ASN A 89 -11.67 11.18 -10.60
CA ASN A 89 -11.95 12.48 -11.21
C ASN A 89 -11.35 12.49 -12.61
#